data_AF-A0A2P5CKH2-F1
#
_entry.id   AF-A0A2P5CKH2-F1
#
_cell.length_a   1.000
_cell.length_b   1.000
_cell.length_c   1.000
_cell.angle_alpha   90.00
_cell.angle_beta   90.00
_cell.angle_gamma   90.00
#
_symmetry.space_group_name_H-M   'P 1'
#
loop_
_entity.id
_entity.type
_entity.pdbx_description
1 polymer ?
#
loop_
_entity_poly.entity_id
_entity_poly.type
_entity_poly.pdbx_seq_one_letter_code
_entity_poly.pdbx_strand_id
1 'polypeptide(L)'
;MIICTVKKLYQPLSGKKPEKMEDDDWQRLDRQVLGVIRLTLTKNVAHNVAEAKTTAEMMSILSDMYEKPSANNKVHLMKKLFYLKMGEGASVATHINEFNTIVSQ
;
A
#
# COMPACT_ATOMS: atom_id res chain seq x y z
N MET A 1 -10.75 -0.48 -3.72
CA MET A 1 -11.73 -0.85 -4.76
C MET A 1 -11.78 0.12 -5.97
N ILE A 2 -11.09 1.27 -5.96
CA ILE A 2 -11.20 2.28 -7.04
C ILE A 2 -10.20 2.08 -8.20
N ILE A 3 -9.12 1.31 -8.01
CA ILE A 3 -8.07 1.14 -9.04
C ILE A 3 -8.49 0.15 -10.16
N CYS A 4 -9.52 -0.67 -9.94
CA CYS A 4 -9.84 -1.79 -10.85
C CYS A 4 -10.79 -1.48 -12.03
N THR A 5 -11.44 -0.30 -12.08
CA THR A 5 -12.49 -0.04 -13.06
C THR A 5 -12.01 0.56 -14.39
N VAL A 6 -10.76 1.00 -14.50
CA VAL A 6 -10.21 1.52 -15.76
C VAL A 6 -9.32 0.45 -16.41
N LYS A 7 -9.87 -0.24 -17.42
CA LYS A 7 -9.16 -1.25 -18.22
C LYS A 7 -7.82 -0.68 -18.70
N LYS A 8 -6.70 -1.21 -18.17
CA LYS A 8 -5.26 -0.97 -18.50
C LYS A 8 -4.39 -0.19 -17.48
N LEU A 9 -4.93 0.33 -16.36
CA LEU A 9 -4.10 1.02 -15.36
C LEU A 9 -3.09 0.13 -14.61
N TYR A 10 -3.21 -1.20 -14.71
CA TYR A 10 -2.29 -2.13 -14.05
C TYR A 10 -0.92 -2.22 -14.73
N GLN A 11 -0.79 -1.79 -15.99
CA GLN A 11 0.45 -1.99 -16.75
C GLN A 11 1.61 -1.19 -16.15
N PRO A 12 1.46 0.10 -15.81
CA PRO A 12 2.57 0.86 -15.20
C PRO A 12 2.92 0.44 -13.78
N LEU A 13 2.01 -0.24 -13.07
CA LEU A 13 2.32 -0.85 -11.76
C LEU A 13 3.41 -1.92 -11.85
N SER A 14 3.51 -2.60 -13.00
CA SER A 14 4.54 -3.62 -13.23
C SER A 14 5.92 -3.03 -13.55
N GLY A 15 6.00 -1.73 -13.86
CA GLY A 15 7.23 -1.05 -14.26
C GLY A 15 7.84 -1.49 -15.59
N LYS A 16 7.22 -2.45 -16.29
CA LYS A 16 7.72 -2.97 -17.56
C LYS A 16 6.87 -2.45 -18.71
N LYS A 17 7.48 -1.66 -19.60
CA LYS A 17 6.86 -1.23 -20.85
C LYS A 17 6.60 -2.45 -21.74
N PRO A 18 5.38 -2.66 -22.27
CA PRO A 18 5.12 -3.67 -23.29
C PRO A 18 5.92 -3.41 -24.58
N GLU A 19 6.46 -4.45 -25.21
CA GLU A 19 7.25 -4.34 -26.45
C GLU A 19 6.47 -3.69 -27.60
N LYS A 20 5.14 -3.88 -27.64
CA LYS A 20 4.24 -3.37 -28.69
C LYS A 20 3.78 -1.94 -28.46
N MET A 21 4.31 -1.24 -27.46
CA MET A 21 3.89 0.10 -27.08
C MET A 21 4.98 1.14 -27.33
N GLU A 22 4.60 2.24 -27.97
CA GLU A 22 5.45 3.40 -28.19
C GLU A 22 5.83 4.07 -26.86
N ASP A 23 7.02 4.67 -26.80
CA ASP A 23 7.55 5.29 -25.58
C ASP A 23 6.68 6.46 -25.11
N ASP A 24 6.19 7.28 -26.03
CA ASP A 24 5.35 8.44 -25.70
C ASP A 24 4.00 8.01 -25.11
N ASP A 25 3.40 6.96 -25.68
CA ASP A 25 2.15 6.38 -25.17
C ASP A 25 2.34 5.76 -23.79
N TRP A 26 3.47 5.10 -23.56
CA TRP A 26 3.83 4.56 -22.25
C TRP A 26 4.01 5.66 -21.20
N GLN A 27 4.78 6.71 -21.51
CA GLN A 27 4.99 7.83 -20.60
C GLN A 27 3.69 8.55 -20.26
N ARG A 28 2.81 8.73 -21.25
CA ARG A 28 1.48 9.32 -21.03
C ARG A 28 0.64 8.46 -20.08
N LEU A 29 0.62 7.15 -20.31
CA LEU A 29 -0.11 6.22 -19.46
C LEU A 29 0.46 6.22 -18.03
N ASP A 30 1.78 6.10 -17.88
CA ASP A 30 2.47 6.11 -16.59
C ASP A 30 2.17 7.39 -15.80
N ARG A 31 2.24 8.56 -16.44
CA ARG A 31 1.87 9.85 -15.81
C ARG A 31 0.41 9.89 -15.36
N GLN A 32 -0.52 9.35 -16.15
CA GLN A 32 -1.94 9.30 -15.77
C GLN A 32 -2.15 8.42 -14.53
N VAL A 33 -1.54 7.25 -14.49
CA VAL A 33 -1.65 6.32 -13.35
C VAL A 33 -1.03 6.94 -12.10
N LEU A 34 0.16 7.53 -12.25
CA LEU A 34 0.84 8.25 -11.17
C LEU A 34 -0.05 9.36 -10.57
N GLY A 35 -0.72 10.14 -11.43
CA GLY A 35 -1.65 11.19 -10.99
C GLY A 35 -2.86 10.64 -10.24
N VAL A 36 -3.48 9.57 -10.74
CA VAL A 36 -4.61 8.91 -10.08
C VAL A 36 -4.21 8.40 -8.70
N ILE A 37 -3.07 7.70 -8.59
CA ILE A 37 -2.60 7.18 -7.30
C ILE A 37 -2.40 8.34 -6.32
N ARG A 38 -1.68 9.41 -6.71
CA ARG A 38 -1.47 10.59 -5.86
C ARG A 38 -2.77 11.21 -5.34
N LEU A 39 -3.79 11.32 -6.18
CA LEU A 39 -5.09 11.89 -5.81
C LEU A 39 -5.88 11.00 -4.84
N THR A 40 -5.63 9.70 -4.84
CA THR A 40 -6.28 8.76 -3.92
C THR A 40 -5.58 8.64 -2.55
N LEU A 41 -4.34 9.10 -2.44
CA LEU A 41 -3.56 9.02 -1.21
C LEU A 41 -3.94 10.16 -0.24
N THR A 42 -3.86 9.85 1.06
CA THR A 42 -3.97 10.89 2.09
C THR A 42 -2.74 11.80 2.07
N LYS A 43 -2.88 13.05 2.53
CA LYS A 43 -1.84 14.08 2.47
C LYS A 43 -0.48 13.61 3.01
N ASN A 44 -0.47 12.88 4.12
CA ASN A 44 0.75 12.38 4.75
C ASN A 44 1.46 11.32 3.90
N VAL A 45 0.70 10.45 3.21
CA VAL A 45 1.26 9.40 2.36
C VAL A 45 1.71 9.99 1.01
N ALA A 46 0.93 10.92 0.45
CA ALA A 46 1.25 11.62 -0.79
C ALA A 46 2.58 12.40 -0.70
N HIS A 47 2.89 12.97 0.47
CA HIS A 47 4.16 13.68 0.71
C HIS A 47 5.38 12.75 0.54
N ASN A 48 5.30 11.51 1.01
CA ASN A 48 6.41 10.56 0.93
C ASN A 48 6.70 10.06 -0.49
N VAL A 49 5.72 10.16 -1.39
CA VAL A 49 5.83 9.75 -2.81
C VAL A 49 5.87 10.94 -3.77
N ALA A 50 6.07 12.16 -3.25
CA ALA A 50 6.05 13.39 -4.04
C ALA A 50 7.15 13.42 -5.10
N GLU A 51 8.33 12.88 -4.77
CA GLU A 51 9.49 12.85 -5.67
C GLU A 51 9.47 11.70 -6.70
N ALA A 52 8.54 10.74 -6.56
CA ALA A 52 8.44 9.61 -7.48
C ALA A 52 8.12 10.09 -8.90
N LYS A 53 8.92 9.68 -9.89
CA LYS A 53 8.76 10.07 -11.29
C LYS A 53 7.96 9.06 -12.09
N THR A 54 7.93 7.81 -11.65
CA THR A 54 7.24 6.70 -12.32
C THR A 54 6.28 5.99 -11.38
N THR A 55 5.28 5.32 -11.95
CA THR A 55 4.34 4.52 -11.16
C THR A 55 5.07 3.38 -10.42
N ALA A 56 6.08 2.78 -11.05
CA ALA A 56 6.88 1.73 -10.44
C ALA A 56 7.67 2.21 -9.22
N GLU A 57 8.32 3.37 -9.32
CA GLU A 57 9.02 4.00 -8.20
C GLU A 57 8.07 4.35 -7.06
N MET A 58 6.89 4.90 -7.38
CA MET A 58 5.86 5.18 -6.38
C MET A 58 5.42 3.91 -5.66
N MET A 59 5.19 2.81 -6.40
CA MET A 59 4.82 1.53 -5.83
C MET A 59 5.95 0.96 -4.94
N SER A 60 7.22 1.11 -5.34
CA SER A 60 8.36 0.70 -4.51
C SER A 60 8.41 1.47 -3.19
N ILE A 61 8.21 2.79 -3.20
CA ILE A 61 8.20 3.61 -1.97
C ILE A 61 7.02 3.22 -1.08
N LEU A 62 5.84 3.00 -1.65
CA LEU A 62 4.67 2.56 -0.90
C LEU A 62 4.90 1.17 -0.28
N SER A 63 5.43 0.22 -1.06
CA SER A 63 5.85 -1.08 -0.55
C SER A 63 6.85 -0.93 0.57
N ASP A 64 7.92 -0.16 0.41
CA ASP A 64 8.91 0.06 1.47
C ASP A 64 8.31 0.67 2.75
N MET A 65 7.33 1.58 2.63
CA MET A 65 6.68 2.20 3.78
C MET A 65 5.79 1.25 4.58
N TYR A 66 5.18 0.27 3.91
CA TYR A 66 4.15 -0.59 4.50
C TYR A 66 4.60 -2.05 4.70
N GLU A 67 5.55 -2.54 3.92
CA GLU A 67 6.15 -3.88 4.04
C GLU A 67 7.25 -3.92 5.09
N LYS A 68 8.00 -2.81 5.30
CA LYS A 68 8.92 -2.71 6.44
C LYS A 68 8.14 -2.29 7.69
N PRO A 69 8.50 -2.80 8.89
CA PRO A 69 7.87 -2.35 10.13
C PRO A 69 8.22 -0.89 10.41
N SER A 70 7.39 0.01 9.89
CA SER A 70 7.52 1.45 10.07
C SER A 70 7.19 1.86 11.51
N ALA A 71 7.70 3.01 11.97
CA ALA A 71 7.38 3.52 13.30
C ALA A 71 5.86 3.68 13.51
N ASN A 72 5.12 4.09 12.47
CA ASN A 72 3.67 4.18 12.52
C ASN A 72 2.99 2.82 12.60
N ASN A 73 3.47 1.81 11.83
CA ASN A 73 2.98 0.43 11.96
C ASN A 73 3.28 -0.12 13.36
N LYS A 74 4.47 0.11 13.91
CA LYS A 74 4.82 -0.29 15.29
C LYS A 74 3.91 0.36 16.33
N VAL A 75 3.64 1.65 16.23
CA VAL A 75 2.71 2.35 17.14
C VAL A 75 1.28 1.85 16.97
N HIS A 76 0.85 1.55 15.75
CA HIS A 76 -0.46 0.95 15.47
C HIS A 76 -0.59 -0.46 16.06
N LEU A 77 0.43 -1.30 15.89
CA LEU A 77 0.51 -2.64 16.48
C LEU A 77 0.52 -2.57 18.01
N MET A 78 1.31 -1.67 18.60
CA MET A 78 1.31 -1.43 20.04
C MET A 78 -0.08 -1.00 20.52
N LYS A 79 -0.76 -0.07 19.84
CA LYS A 79 -2.13 0.31 20.18
C LYS A 79 -3.07 -0.88 20.12
N LYS A 80 -3.05 -1.67 19.04
CA LYS A 80 -3.86 -2.89 18.93
C LYS A 80 -3.59 -3.84 20.09
N LEU A 81 -2.33 -4.05 20.45
CA LEU A 81 -1.93 -4.91 21.57
C LEU A 81 -2.45 -4.37 22.91
N PHE A 82 -2.34 -3.07 23.16
CA PHE A 82 -2.83 -2.42 24.39
C PHE A 82 -4.35 -2.46 24.52
N TYR A 83 -5.08 -2.38 23.41
CA TYR A 83 -6.54 -2.46 23.40
C TYR A 83 -7.07 -3.89 23.20
N LEU A 84 -6.20 -4.89 23.01
CA LEU A 84 -6.61 -6.27 22.85
C LEU A 84 -7.15 -6.78 24.18
N LYS A 85 -8.47 -6.99 24.23
CA LYS A 85 -9.16 -7.56 25.39
C LYS A 85 -9.97 -8.76 24.95
N MET A 86 -9.94 -9.81 25.77
CA MET A 86 -10.79 -10.97 25.57
C MET A 86 -12.24 -10.60 25.98
N GLY A 87 -13.20 -10.92 25.13
CA GLY A 87 -14.62 -10.79 25.47
C GLY A 87 -15.07 -11.85 26.48
N GLU A 88 -16.09 -11.55 27.27
CA GLU A 88 -16.68 -12.52 28.20
C GLU A 88 -17.30 -13.69 27.41
N GLY A 89 -16.87 -14.92 27.72
CA GLY A 89 -17.27 -16.12 26.98
C GLY A 89 -16.49 -16.39 25.67
N ALA A 90 -15.53 -15.55 25.30
CA ALA A 90 -14.70 -15.78 24.12
C ALA A 90 -13.67 -16.91 24.34
N SER A 91 -13.37 -17.67 23.28
CA SER A 91 -12.39 -18.75 23.33
C SER A 91 -10.97 -18.19 23.53
N VAL A 92 -10.26 -18.73 24.52
CA VAL A 92 -8.85 -18.42 24.80
C VAL A 92 -7.97 -18.73 23.58
N ALA A 93 -8.26 -19.81 22.85
CA ALA A 93 -7.48 -20.17 21.66
C ALA A 93 -7.62 -19.11 20.56
N THR A 94 -8.83 -18.57 20.37
CA THR A 94 -9.07 -17.48 19.42
C THR A 94 -8.32 -16.22 19.83
N HIS A 95 -8.37 -15.87 21.13
CA HIS A 95 -7.66 -14.70 21.65
C HIS A 95 -6.13 -14.82 21.50
N ILE A 96 -5.56 -16.01 21.74
CA ILE A 96 -4.13 -16.28 21.52
C ILE A 96 -3.76 -16.17 20.04
N ASN A 97 -4.61 -16.64 19.13
CA ASN A 97 -4.36 -16.49 17.69
C ASN A 97 -4.39 -15.03 17.23
N GLU A 98 -5.31 -14.22 17.76
CA GLU A 98 -5.34 -12.78 17.50
C GLU A 98 -4.08 -12.08 18.02
N PHE A 99 -3.66 -12.42 19.24
CA PHE A 99 -2.39 -11.94 19.80
C PHE A 99 -1.21 -12.32 18.92
N ASN A 100 -1.09 -13.59 18.53
CA ASN A 100 -0.01 -14.11 17.69
C ASN A 100 0.05 -13.41 16.32
N THR A 101 -1.11 -13.07 15.76
CA THR A 101 -1.19 -12.32 14.50
C THR A 101 -0.65 -10.88 14.65
N ILE A 102 -0.86 -10.25 15.81
CA ILE A 102 -0.37 -8.88 16.08
C ILE A 102 1.14 -8.88 16.32
N VAL A 103 1.69 -9.85 17.05
CA VAL A 103 3.14 -9.91 17.36
C VAL A 103 4.01 -10.45 16.21
N SER A 104 3.40 -11.10 15.22
CA SER A 104 4.11 -11.60 14.02
C SER A 104 4.03 -10.66 12.80
N GLN A 105 3.32 -9.53 12.92
CA GLN A 105 3.32 -8.41 11.96
C GLN A 105 4.52 -7.49 12.18
#